data_AF-A0A2E9E5J8-F1
#
_entry.id   AF-A0A2E9E5J8-F1
#
_cell.length_a   1.000
_cell.length_b   1.000
_cell.length_c   1.000
_cell.angle_alpha   90.00
_cell.angle_beta   90.00
_cell.angle_gamma   90.00
#
_symmetry.space_group_name_H-M   'P 1'
#
loop_
_entity.id
_entity.type
_entity.pdbx_description
1 polymer ?
#
loop_
_entity_poly.entity_id
_entity_poly.type
_entity_poly.pdbx_seq_one_letter_code
_entity_poly.pdbx_strand_id
1 'polypeptide(L)'
;MLPLIKEPEISSREDRITLIGLDRKALQIELAKIGEAPYRAKQIWHWLYHRGVQKFDDMTTLPKHLRTLLSDHYTIDRPKIKRMQNSDDGSKKWLVEFADGNEVECVHIPEEDRGALCISSQVGCTLTCKFCHTGTQKLVRNLSSREIIEQFLIARDTIGEWPSSSDQRLISNVVMMGMGEPLYNYENVARALSIVMDGEGLALSKRKITLSTAGVVPLIERCGRELGVNLAVSLHAVTDELRSTIVPINKKYPIEELLNACRNYPTGKNSRRITFEYVMLKGINDSDSDARALVRLLNGIPAKVNLIPFNEWPNAPYQCSSNNRMHAFAGIVNAGGLSAPIRVPRGRDILAACGQLKSDSARERKLTRH
;
A
#
# COMPACT_ATOMS: atom_id res chain seq x y z
N MET A 1 -24.24 -54.06 8.10
CA MET A 1 -23.41 -53.11 8.89
C MET A 1 -23.11 -51.95 7.96
N LEU A 2 -23.85 -50.83 8.09
CA LEU A 2 -23.62 -49.64 7.25
C LEU A 2 -22.27 -49.02 7.63
N PRO A 3 -21.46 -48.55 6.66
CA PRO A 3 -20.20 -47.88 6.97
C PRO A 3 -20.49 -46.53 7.63
N LEU A 4 -19.89 -46.34 8.80
CA LEU A 4 -19.88 -45.08 9.55
C LEU A 4 -19.28 -43.98 8.66
N ILE A 5 -20.09 -42.98 8.36
CA ILE A 5 -19.65 -41.71 7.78
C ILE A 5 -18.72 -41.07 8.81
N LYS A 6 -17.43 -40.96 8.50
CA LYS A 6 -16.46 -40.22 9.31
C LYS A 6 -16.91 -38.76 9.35
N GLU A 7 -17.21 -38.26 10.55
CA GLU A 7 -17.38 -36.83 10.77
C GLU A 7 -16.11 -36.09 10.32
N PRO A 8 -16.21 -34.94 9.64
CA PRO A 8 -15.05 -34.19 9.24
C PRO A 8 -14.31 -33.70 10.49
N GLU A 9 -13.02 -34.00 10.57
CA GLU A 9 -12.12 -33.46 11.60
C GLU A 9 -12.22 -31.93 11.57
N ILE A 10 -12.70 -31.34 12.67
CA ILE A 10 -12.75 -29.90 12.85
C ILE A 10 -11.30 -29.42 12.98
N SER A 11 -10.80 -28.88 11.88
CA SER A 11 -9.53 -28.16 11.76
C SER A 11 -9.38 -27.16 12.91
N SER A 12 -8.17 -27.09 13.50
CA SER A 12 -7.87 -26.12 14.55
C SER A 12 -8.20 -24.70 14.06
N ARG A 13 -8.58 -23.77 14.95
CA ARG A 13 -8.96 -22.41 14.52
C ARG A 13 -7.91 -21.72 13.64
N GLU A 14 -6.64 -22.09 13.79
CA GLU A 14 -5.46 -21.56 13.08
C GLU A 14 -5.30 -22.12 11.65
N ASP A 15 -5.88 -23.28 11.35
CA ASP A 15 -5.76 -23.95 10.05
C ASP A 15 -6.89 -23.59 9.07
N ARG A 16 -7.91 -22.84 9.55
CA ARG A 16 -9.06 -22.42 8.71
C ARG A 16 -8.64 -21.38 7.69
N ILE A 17 -9.14 -21.54 6.48
CA ILE A 17 -8.93 -20.58 5.38
C ILE A 17 -9.63 -19.26 5.75
N THR A 18 -8.96 -18.13 5.52
CA THR A 18 -9.63 -16.84 5.66
C THR A 18 -10.42 -16.47 4.41
N LEU A 19 -11.61 -15.88 4.59
CA LEU A 19 -12.33 -15.27 3.47
C LEU A 19 -11.82 -13.86 3.12
N ILE A 20 -11.08 -13.23 4.05
CA ILE A 20 -10.49 -11.91 3.83
C ILE A 20 -9.31 -12.02 2.86
N GLY A 21 -9.34 -11.21 1.81
CA GLY A 21 -8.25 -11.14 0.83
C GLY A 21 -8.48 -12.04 -0.40
N LEU A 22 -9.54 -12.85 -0.40
CA LEU A 22 -10.03 -13.54 -1.59
C LEU A 22 -10.73 -12.54 -2.50
N ASP A 23 -10.39 -12.54 -3.79
CA ASP A 23 -11.23 -11.85 -4.78
C ASP A 23 -12.57 -12.60 -4.95
N ARG A 24 -13.53 -11.98 -5.66
CA ARG A 24 -14.86 -12.57 -5.83
C ARG A 24 -14.85 -13.97 -6.43
N LYS A 25 -13.96 -14.22 -7.39
CA LYS A 25 -13.86 -15.52 -8.05
C LYS A 25 -13.34 -16.57 -7.07
N ALA A 26 -12.30 -16.22 -6.30
CA ALA A 26 -11.78 -17.09 -5.26
C ALA A 26 -12.82 -17.36 -4.15
N LEU A 27 -13.56 -16.33 -3.71
CA LEU A 27 -14.64 -16.48 -2.74
C LEU A 27 -15.74 -17.43 -3.25
N GLN A 28 -16.16 -17.31 -4.51
CA GLN A 28 -17.13 -18.22 -5.11
C GLN A 28 -16.63 -19.67 -5.16
N ILE A 29 -15.35 -19.86 -5.50
CA ILE A 29 -14.72 -21.19 -5.53
C ILE A 29 -14.70 -21.81 -4.13
N GLU A 30 -14.35 -21.06 -3.09
CA GLU A 30 -14.36 -21.57 -1.72
C GLU A 30 -15.78 -21.94 -1.28
N LEU A 31 -16.76 -21.07 -1.50
CA LEU A 31 -18.16 -21.36 -1.12
C LEU A 31 -18.73 -22.57 -1.86
N ALA A 32 -18.34 -22.82 -3.11
CA ALA A 32 -18.76 -24.00 -3.84
C ALA A 32 -18.26 -25.31 -3.20
N LYS A 33 -17.09 -25.31 -2.54
CA LYS A 33 -16.54 -26.50 -1.86
C LYS A 33 -17.39 -26.94 -0.65
N ILE A 34 -18.11 -26.00 -0.03
CA ILE A 34 -19.04 -26.28 1.07
C ILE A 34 -20.50 -26.38 0.60
N GLY A 35 -20.74 -26.51 -0.72
CA GLY A 35 -22.07 -26.73 -1.30
C GLY A 35 -22.93 -25.48 -1.43
N GLU A 36 -22.37 -24.28 -1.28
CA GLU A 36 -23.13 -23.04 -1.35
C GLU A 36 -23.23 -22.46 -2.77
N ALA A 37 -24.36 -21.82 -3.05
CA ALA A 37 -24.65 -21.26 -4.36
C ALA A 37 -23.84 -19.97 -4.65
N PRO A 38 -23.49 -19.67 -5.92
CA PRO A 38 -22.64 -18.52 -6.26
C PRO A 38 -23.17 -17.15 -5.79
N TYR A 39 -24.48 -16.99 -5.64
CA TYR A 39 -25.08 -15.73 -5.16
C TYR A 39 -24.74 -15.44 -3.69
N ARG A 40 -24.41 -16.45 -2.87
CA ARG A 40 -23.98 -16.26 -1.47
C ARG A 40 -22.70 -15.46 -1.37
N ALA A 41 -21.81 -15.58 -2.37
CA ALA A 41 -20.59 -14.77 -2.43
C ALA A 41 -20.92 -13.27 -2.39
N LYS A 42 -21.97 -12.83 -3.08
CA LYS A 42 -22.41 -11.42 -3.04
C LYS A 42 -22.84 -10.98 -1.65
N GLN A 43 -23.62 -11.81 -0.95
CA GLN A 43 -24.10 -11.50 0.40
C GLN A 43 -22.95 -11.47 1.41
N ILE A 44 -22.06 -12.46 1.36
CA ILE A 44 -20.89 -12.53 2.24
C ILE A 44 -19.95 -11.35 1.93
N TRP A 45 -19.67 -11.06 0.66
CA TRP A 45 -18.87 -9.91 0.25
C TRP A 45 -19.37 -8.59 0.83
N HIS A 46 -20.68 -8.36 0.77
CA HIS A 46 -21.32 -7.18 1.37
C HIS A 46 -21.08 -7.12 2.88
N TRP A 47 -21.21 -8.24 3.59
CA TRP A 47 -20.93 -8.29 5.03
C TRP A 47 -19.46 -8.01 5.35
N LEU A 48 -18.53 -8.60 4.60
CA LEU A 48 -17.10 -8.42 4.82
C LEU A 48 -16.62 -7.00 4.52
N TYR A 49 -17.02 -6.46 3.37
CA TYR A 49 -16.38 -5.27 2.79
C TYR A 49 -17.28 -4.04 2.73
N HIS A 50 -18.59 -4.18 2.88
CA HIS A 50 -19.48 -3.03 3.05
C HIS A 50 -19.85 -2.80 4.52
N ARG A 51 -20.17 -3.86 5.26
CA ARG A 51 -20.55 -3.78 6.69
C ARG A 51 -19.36 -3.89 7.65
N GLY A 52 -18.28 -4.55 7.25
CA GLY A 52 -17.08 -4.68 8.07
C GLY A 52 -17.21 -5.66 9.23
N VAL A 53 -18.08 -6.67 9.14
CA VAL A 53 -18.30 -7.60 10.26
C VAL A 53 -17.03 -8.37 10.60
N GLN A 54 -16.96 -8.80 11.86
CA GLN A 54 -15.85 -9.57 12.41
C GLN A 54 -16.29 -10.96 12.89
N LYS A 55 -17.60 -11.25 12.86
CA LYS A 55 -18.16 -12.57 13.20
C LYS A 55 -19.19 -13.00 12.15
N PHE A 56 -19.18 -14.28 11.78
CA PHE A 56 -20.19 -14.83 10.87
C PHE A 56 -21.60 -14.76 11.47
N ASP A 57 -21.72 -14.86 12.80
CA ASP A 57 -22.99 -14.74 13.51
C ASP A 57 -23.69 -13.39 13.27
N ASP A 58 -22.95 -12.32 12.97
CA ASP A 58 -23.52 -10.99 12.71
C ASP A 58 -24.13 -10.87 11.31
N MET A 59 -23.94 -11.87 10.44
CA MET A 59 -24.47 -11.88 9.07
C MET A 59 -25.95 -12.28 9.04
N THR A 60 -26.83 -11.48 9.65
CA THR A 60 -28.23 -11.82 9.93
C THR A 60 -29.10 -12.13 8.70
N THR A 61 -28.67 -11.73 7.50
CA THR A 61 -29.35 -12.09 6.24
C THR A 61 -29.02 -13.51 5.77
N LEU A 62 -28.08 -14.19 6.42
CA LEU A 62 -27.72 -15.59 6.14
C LEU A 62 -28.44 -16.54 7.09
N PRO A 63 -28.95 -17.69 6.61
CA PRO A 63 -29.51 -18.73 7.45
C PRO A 63 -28.55 -19.16 8.56
N LYS A 64 -29.07 -19.57 9.73
CA LYS A 64 -28.24 -20.01 10.87
C LYS A 64 -27.30 -21.15 10.50
N HIS A 65 -27.77 -22.15 9.73
CA HIS A 65 -26.93 -23.27 9.30
C HIS A 65 -25.71 -22.81 8.48
N LEU A 66 -25.88 -21.81 7.60
CA LEU A 66 -24.79 -21.27 6.80
C LEU A 66 -23.79 -20.50 7.67
N ARG A 67 -24.25 -19.73 8.66
CA ARG A 67 -23.35 -19.04 9.60
C ARG A 67 -22.50 -20.04 10.41
N THR A 68 -23.09 -21.16 10.83
CA THR A 68 -22.36 -22.27 11.46
C THR A 68 -21.35 -22.89 10.51
N LEU A 69 -21.77 -23.28 9.30
CA LEU A 69 -20.88 -23.86 8.29
C LEU A 69 -19.70 -22.95 7.93
N LEU A 70 -19.93 -21.64 7.79
CA LEU A 70 -18.86 -20.67 7.58
C LEU A 70 -17.89 -20.62 8.76
N SER A 71 -18.41 -20.69 9.99
CA SER A 71 -17.59 -20.71 11.20
C SER A 71 -16.79 -22.01 11.34
N ASP A 72 -17.28 -23.13 10.84
CA ASP A 72 -16.58 -24.41 10.92
C ASP A 72 -15.40 -24.47 9.93
N HIS A 73 -15.56 -23.90 8.73
CA HIS A 73 -14.57 -24.00 7.65
C HIS A 73 -13.65 -22.79 7.49
N TYR A 74 -14.09 -21.61 7.91
CA TYR A 74 -13.41 -20.36 7.58
C TYR A 74 -13.19 -19.44 8.80
N THR A 75 -12.34 -18.44 8.60
CA THR A 75 -12.17 -17.30 9.52
C THR A 75 -12.29 -15.96 8.79
N ILE A 76 -12.65 -14.92 9.52
CA ILE A 76 -12.61 -13.50 9.10
C ILE A 76 -11.91 -12.62 10.14
N ASP A 77 -11.11 -13.25 11.01
CA ASP A 77 -10.39 -12.59 12.09
C ASP A 77 -9.41 -11.53 11.53
N ARG A 78 -9.32 -10.41 12.24
CA ARG A 78 -8.34 -9.36 11.98
C ARG A 78 -6.96 -9.76 12.55
N PRO A 79 -5.85 -9.25 11.99
CA PRO A 79 -4.55 -9.43 12.61
C PRO A 79 -4.44 -8.60 13.87
N LYS A 80 -3.43 -8.89 14.69
CA LYS A 80 -3.26 -8.24 15.98
C LYS A 80 -2.64 -6.85 15.80
N ILE A 81 -3.27 -5.84 16.41
CA ILE A 81 -2.67 -4.50 16.54
C ILE A 81 -1.74 -4.54 17.75
N LYS A 82 -0.44 -4.68 17.51
CA LYS A 82 0.56 -4.73 18.59
C LYS A 82 0.76 -3.37 19.24
N ARG A 83 0.70 -2.30 18.44
CA ARG A 83 0.82 -0.92 18.92
C ARG A 83 -0.01 0.00 18.03
N MET A 84 -0.59 1.03 18.65
CA MET A 84 -1.24 2.14 17.95
C MET A 84 -0.72 3.45 18.54
N GLN A 85 -0.40 4.39 17.66
CA GLN A 85 0.11 5.72 18.04
C GLN A 85 -0.74 6.80 17.36
N ASN A 86 -1.03 7.87 18.09
CA ASN A 86 -1.71 9.05 17.57
C ASN A 86 -0.70 10.21 17.54
N SER A 87 -0.66 10.91 16.43
CA SER A 87 0.12 12.13 16.24
C SER A 87 -0.68 13.35 16.68
N ASP A 88 0.02 14.41 17.06
CA ASP A 88 -0.59 15.72 17.33
C ASP A 88 -1.31 16.31 16.10
N ASP A 89 -0.93 15.89 14.88
CA ASP A 89 -1.58 16.32 13.63
C ASP A 89 -2.79 15.46 13.23
N GLY A 90 -3.23 14.57 14.12
CA GLY A 90 -4.34 13.64 13.93
C GLY A 90 -3.98 12.35 13.17
N SER A 91 -2.76 12.23 12.62
CA SER A 91 -2.33 10.98 11.98
C SER A 91 -2.33 9.83 12.97
N LYS A 92 -2.74 8.65 12.50
CA LYS A 92 -2.73 7.41 13.31
C LYS A 92 -1.82 6.40 12.66
N LYS A 93 -0.94 5.78 13.44
CA LYS A 93 -0.06 4.69 12.98
C LYS A 93 -0.39 3.42 13.75
N TRP A 94 -0.51 2.31 13.01
CA TRP A 94 -0.69 0.98 13.57
C TRP A 94 0.52 0.12 13.26
N LEU A 95 1.02 -0.59 14.26
CA LEU A 95 1.93 -1.72 14.12
C LEU A 95 1.10 -2.99 14.13
N VAL A 96 1.03 -3.66 12.99
CA VAL A 96 0.20 -4.85 12.76
C VAL A 96 1.11 -6.08 12.79
N GLU A 97 0.79 -7.03 13.67
CA GLU A 97 1.48 -8.32 13.81
C GLU A 97 0.65 -9.41 13.12
N PHE A 98 1.26 -10.14 12.19
CA PHE A 98 0.64 -11.24 11.46
C PHE A 98 0.89 -12.58 12.14
N ALA A 99 0.23 -13.64 11.66
CA ALA A 99 0.27 -14.98 12.28
C ALA A 99 1.68 -15.59 12.37
N ASP A 100 2.58 -15.18 11.48
CA ASP A 100 3.98 -15.61 11.48
C ASP A 100 4.90 -14.72 12.34
N GLY A 101 4.32 -13.86 13.18
CA GLY A 101 5.05 -12.96 14.08
C GLY A 101 5.75 -11.78 13.39
N ASN A 102 5.67 -11.68 12.07
CA ASN A 102 6.21 -10.53 11.34
C ASN A 102 5.26 -9.33 11.44
N GLU A 103 5.85 -8.14 11.34
CA GLU A 103 5.16 -6.89 11.61
C GLU A 103 5.30 -5.90 10.46
N VAL A 104 4.24 -5.13 10.22
CA VAL A 104 4.30 -3.95 9.34
C VAL A 104 3.58 -2.77 9.96
N GLU A 105 3.92 -1.57 9.49
CA GLU A 105 3.23 -0.36 9.87
C GLU A 105 2.27 0.10 8.76
N CYS A 106 1.10 0.62 9.14
CA CYS A 106 0.22 1.38 8.26
C CYS A 106 -0.16 2.71 8.92
N VAL A 107 -0.49 3.72 8.11
CA VAL A 107 -0.70 5.10 8.61
C VAL A 107 -1.94 5.72 7.98
N HIS A 108 -2.86 6.20 8.80
CA HIS A 108 -3.95 7.07 8.38
C HIS A 108 -3.53 8.52 8.54
N ILE A 109 -3.72 9.32 7.49
CA ILE A 109 -3.40 10.74 7.44
C ILE A 109 -4.70 11.51 7.18
N PRO A 110 -5.33 12.11 8.21
CA PRO A 110 -6.56 12.89 8.04
C PRO A 110 -6.28 14.28 7.44
N GLU A 111 -7.19 14.78 6.62
CA GLU A 111 -7.24 16.18 6.17
C GLU A 111 -8.66 16.70 6.47
N GLU A 112 -8.93 17.98 6.21
CA GLU A 112 -10.24 18.59 6.49
C GLU A 112 -11.40 17.89 5.76
N ASP A 113 -11.21 17.52 4.49
CA ASP A 113 -12.27 16.99 3.61
C ASP A 113 -12.03 15.55 3.12
N ARG A 114 -10.93 14.93 3.55
CA ARG A 114 -10.44 13.66 3.02
C ARG A 114 -9.51 12.97 4.00
N GLY A 115 -9.13 11.73 3.71
CA GLY A 115 -8.02 11.09 4.41
C GLY A 115 -7.38 10.00 3.59
N ALA A 116 -6.07 9.85 3.78
CA ALA A 116 -5.26 8.88 3.06
C ALA A 116 -4.81 7.76 3.98
N LEU A 117 -5.00 6.51 3.55
CA LEU A 117 -4.41 5.36 4.20
C LEU A 117 -3.14 4.93 3.43
N CYS A 118 -2.01 4.97 4.12
CA CYS A 118 -0.73 4.49 3.67
C CYS A 118 -0.55 3.03 4.07
N ILE A 119 -0.45 2.15 3.07
CA ILE A 119 -0.45 0.69 3.24
C ILE A 119 0.91 0.11 2.84
N SER A 120 1.38 -0.86 3.64
CA SER A 120 2.58 -1.65 3.39
C SER A 120 2.28 -2.83 2.46
N SER A 121 3.25 -3.20 1.61
CA SER A 121 3.16 -4.32 0.67
C SER A 121 4.16 -5.45 0.96
N GLN A 122 5.17 -5.22 1.78
CA GLN A 122 6.18 -6.21 2.16
C GLN A 122 6.60 -6.04 3.63
N VAL A 123 7.16 -7.09 4.21
CA VAL A 123 7.90 -7.01 5.48
C VAL A 123 9.35 -6.67 5.17
N GLY A 124 9.77 -5.46 5.50
CA GLY A 124 11.01 -4.86 5.00
C GLY A 124 10.90 -4.42 3.53
N CYS A 125 12.04 -4.18 2.87
CA CYS A 125 12.05 -3.79 1.45
C CYS A 125 13.30 -4.33 0.73
N THR A 126 13.15 -4.72 -0.54
CA THR A 126 14.26 -5.23 -1.36
C THR A 126 15.21 -4.15 -1.88
N LEU A 127 14.76 -2.90 -1.92
CA LEU A 127 15.39 -1.87 -2.74
C LEU A 127 16.49 -1.07 -2.04
N THR A 128 16.57 -1.16 -0.72
CA THR A 128 17.64 -0.56 0.10
C THR A 128 17.94 0.91 -0.20
N CYS A 129 16.90 1.70 -0.55
CA CYS A 129 17.02 3.14 -0.77
C CYS A 129 17.63 3.80 0.47
N LYS A 130 18.73 4.56 0.27
CA LYS A 130 19.58 5.02 1.39
C LYS A 130 18.91 6.09 2.27
N PHE A 131 17.91 6.77 1.73
CA PHE A 131 17.10 7.77 2.45
C PHE A 131 15.81 7.17 3.02
N CYS A 132 15.67 5.84 3.07
CA CYS A 132 14.48 5.18 3.62
C CYS A 132 14.85 4.33 4.84
N HIS A 133 14.17 4.55 5.96
CA HIS A 133 14.35 3.77 7.17
C HIS A 133 13.93 2.30 6.97
N THR A 134 12.87 2.04 6.20
CA THR A 134 12.52 0.69 5.74
C THR A 134 13.63 0.09 4.87
N GLY A 135 14.35 0.91 4.09
CA GLY A 135 15.50 0.50 3.29
C GLY A 135 16.67 -0.04 4.11
N THR A 136 16.73 0.24 5.42
CA THR A 136 17.72 -0.36 6.33
C THR A 136 17.37 -1.78 6.77
N GLN A 137 16.12 -2.22 6.55
CA GLN A 137 15.65 -3.57 6.83
C GLN A 137 15.72 -4.41 5.56
N LYS A 138 16.35 -5.58 5.66
CA LYS A 138 16.32 -6.55 4.57
C LYS A 138 14.89 -7.05 4.37
N LEU A 139 14.52 -7.32 3.12
CA LEU A 139 13.27 -8.02 2.83
C LEU A 139 13.23 -9.34 3.62
N VAL A 140 12.14 -9.55 4.36
CA VAL A 140 11.79 -10.83 4.96
C VAL A 140 10.89 -11.61 4.00
N ARG A 141 9.74 -11.05 3.62
CA ARG A 141 8.79 -11.64 2.66
C ARG A 141 7.82 -10.62 2.07
N ASN A 142 7.10 -11.06 1.04
CA ASN A 142 5.92 -10.38 0.53
C ASN A 142 4.72 -10.57 1.49
N LEU A 143 3.86 -9.55 1.57
CA LEU A 143 2.54 -9.68 2.18
C LEU A 143 1.58 -10.38 1.21
N SER A 144 0.70 -11.22 1.71
CA SER A 144 -0.43 -11.76 0.97
C SER A 144 -1.49 -10.69 0.72
N SER A 145 -2.43 -10.95 -0.19
CA SER A 145 -3.56 -10.02 -0.43
C SER A 145 -4.40 -9.79 0.83
N ARG A 146 -4.56 -10.83 1.66
CA ARG A 146 -5.14 -10.79 3.01
C ARG A 146 -4.45 -9.72 3.87
N GLU A 147 -3.14 -9.85 4.06
CA GLU A 147 -2.38 -8.97 4.96
C GLU A 147 -2.34 -7.52 4.47
N ILE A 148 -2.40 -7.30 3.16
CA ILE A 148 -2.52 -5.96 2.57
C ILE A 148 -3.90 -5.37 2.85
N ILE A 149 -4.98 -6.13 2.62
CA ILE A 149 -6.34 -5.62 2.83
C ILE A 149 -6.69 -5.45 4.31
N GLU A 150 -6.15 -6.29 5.19
CA GLU A 150 -6.38 -6.22 6.63
C GLU A 150 -5.90 -4.89 7.24
N GLN A 151 -4.84 -4.27 6.69
CA GLN A 151 -4.42 -2.93 7.09
C GLN A 151 -5.53 -1.89 6.83
N PHE A 152 -6.30 -2.04 5.75
CA PHE A 152 -7.46 -1.19 5.45
C PHE A 152 -8.62 -1.47 6.40
N LEU A 153 -8.92 -2.74 6.66
CA LEU A 153 -10.02 -3.13 7.53
C LEU A 153 -9.78 -2.68 8.97
N ILE A 154 -8.58 -2.91 9.51
CA ILE A 154 -8.20 -2.44 10.86
C ILE A 154 -8.32 -0.92 10.98
N ALA A 155 -7.86 -0.18 9.96
CA ALA A 155 -7.96 1.27 9.98
C ALA A 155 -9.42 1.71 10.08
N ARG A 156 -10.33 1.12 9.29
CA ARG A 156 -11.77 1.40 9.35
C ARG A 156 -12.42 0.97 10.66
N ASP A 157 -12.07 -0.21 11.16
CA ASP A 157 -12.51 -0.71 12.46
C ASP A 157 -12.13 0.29 13.57
N THR A 158 -10.92 0.82 13.53
CA THR A 158 -10.38 1.71 14.56
C THR A 158 -10.95 3.13 14.48
N ILE A 159 -11.17 3.67 13.28
CA ILE A 159 -11.68 5.04 13.10
C ILE A 159 -13.22 5.10 13.03
N GLY A 160 -13.91 3.95 13.12
CA GLY A 160 -15.36 3.88 13.13
C GLY A 160 -16.02 4.18 11.78
N GLU A 161 -15.34 3.88 10.67
CA GLU A 161 -15.85 4.18 9.32
C GLU A 161 -16.59 2.98 8.72
N TRP A 162 -17.67 2.52 9.35
CA TRP A 162 -18.56 1.48 8.79
C TRP A 162 -20.02 1.94 8.87
N PRO A 163 -20.88 1.64 7.87
CA PRO A 163 -20.61 0.94 6.61
C PRO A 163 -19.90 1.81 5.54
N SER A 164 -19.56 1.24 4.36
CA SER A 164 -18.86 1.93 3.26
C SER A 164 -19.61 3.07 2.55
N SER A 165 -20.85 3.37 2.93
CA SER A 165 -21.76 4.29 2.24
C SER A 165 -21.86 5.68 2.89
N SER A 166 -20.81 6.18 3.54
CA SER A 166 -20.83 7.55 4.05
C SER A 166 -20.54 8.57 2.93
N ASP A 167 -21.34 9.64 2.86
CA ASP A 167 -21.10 10.79 1.98
C ASP A 167 -19.77 11.51 2.32
N GLN A 168 -19.30 11.34 3.56
CA GLN A 168 -17.99 11.78 4.04
C GLN A 168 -17.15 10.56 4.41
N ARG A 169 -16.17 10.24 3.56
CA ARG A 169 -15.20 9.16 3.82
C ARG A 169 -14.00 9.70 4.58
N LEU A 170 -13.68 9.05 5.70
CA LEU A 170 -12.45 9.31 6.45
C LEU A 170 -11.25 8.70 5.70
N ILE A 171 -11.40 7.49 5.13
CA ILE A 171 -10.44 6.90 4.20
C ILE A 171 -10.96 7.06 2.78
N SER A 172 -10.71 8.25 2.22
CA SER A 172 -11.08 8.61 0.86
C SER A 172 -9.99 8.30 -0.17
N ASN A 173 -8.78 7.96 0.28
CA ASN A 173 -7.60 7.72 -0.55
C ASN A 173 -6.76 6.55 -0.01
N VAL A 174 -6.13 5.79 -0.92
CA VAL A 174 -5.13 4.77 -0.57
C VAL A 174 -3.84 5.06 -1.29
N VAL A 175 -2.72 4.98 -0.57
CA VAL A 175 -1.37 5.10 -1.14
C VAL A 175 -0.54 3.88 -0.78
N MET A 176 0.03 3.22 -1.80
CA MET A 176 0.99 2.14 -1.60
C MET A 176 2.39 2.75 -1.40
N MET A 177 2.57 3.39 -0.25
CA MET A 177 3.78 4.13 0.15
C MET A 177 4.25 3.74 1.56
N GLY A 178 3.74 2.62 2.09
CA GLY A 178 4.20 2.05 3.34
C GLY A 178 5.53 1.31 3.16
N MET A 179 5.68 0.19 3.86
CA MET A 179 6.85 -0.67 3.75
C MET A 179 6.80 -1.54 2.49
N GLY A 180 7.91 -1.56 1.73
CA GLY A 180 8.10 -2.44 0.57
C GLY A 180 8.02 -1.74 -0.79
N GLU A 181 8.37 -2.49 -1.84
CA GLU A 181 8.17 -2.14 -3.24
C GLU A 181 6.93 -2.88 -3.78
N PRO A 182 5.81 -2.18 -4.02
CA PRO A 182 4.54 -2.81 -4.42
C PRO A 182 4.66 -3.64 -5.70
N LEU A 183 5.46 -3.22 -6.68
CA LEU A 183 5.58 -3.96 -7.93
C LEU A 183 6.32 -5.29 -7.76
N TYR A 184 7.23 -5.44 -6.80
CA TYR A 184 7.81 -6.76 -6.49
C TYR A 184 6.87 -7.69 -5.71
N ASN A 185 5.70 -7.19 -5.31
CA ASN A 185 4.61 -7.99 -4.75
C ASN A 185 3.31 -7.83 -5.57
N TYR A 186 3.45 -7.69 -6.89
CA TYR A 186 2.37 -7.23 -7.74
C TYR A 186 1.09 -8.06 -7.65
N GLU A 187 1.17 -9.40 -7.67
CA GLU A 187 -0.02 -10.26 -7.66
C GLU A 187 -0.89 -10.07 -6.40
N ASN A 188 -0.26 -9.98 -5.22
CA ASN A 188 -0.98 -9.77 -3.96
C ASN A 188 -1.51 -8.34 -3.87
N VAL A 189 -0.73 -7.35 -4.31
CA VAL A 189 -1.14 -5.94 -4.35
C VAL A 189 -2.33 -5.77 -5.30
N ALA A 190 -2.28 -6.34 -6.50
CA ALA A 190 -3.34 -6.25 -7.49
C ALA A 190 -4.65 -6.86 -6.97
N ARG A 191 -4.59 -8.03 -6.33
CA ARG A 191 -5.75 -8.65 -5.69
C ARG A 191 -6.29 -7.82 -4.52
N ALA A 192 -5.44 -7.28 -3.66
CA ALA A 192 -5.90 -6.43 -2.56
C ALA A 192 -6.56 -5.14 -3.05
N LEU A 193 -5.97 -4.48 -4.05
CA LEU A 193 -6.53 -3.25 -4.62
C LEU A 193 -7.83 -3.52 -5.41
N SER A 194 -8.00 -4.69 -6.04
CA SER A 194 -9.27 -5.03 -6.68
C SER A 194 -10.41 -5.17 -5.65
N ILE A 195 -10.13 -5.68 -4.45
CA ILE A 195 -11.08 -5.72 -3.32
C ILE A 195 -11.41 -4.29 -2.84
N VAL A 196 -10.39 -3.43 -2.69
CA VAL A 196 -10.57 -2.01 -2.31
C VAL A 196 -11.45 -1.26 -3.33
N MET A 197 -11.28 -1.56 -4.62
CA MET A 197 -12.01 -0.90 -5.71
C MET A 197 -13.41 -1.45 -5.96
N ASP A 198 -13.75 -2.62 -5.41
CA ASP A 198 -15.01 -3.29 -5.70
C ASP A 198 -16.22 -2.44 -5.29
N GLY A 199 -17.10 -2.17 -6.25
CA GLY A 199 -18.21 -1.24 -6.09
C GLY A 199 -19.33 -1.71 -5.15
N GLU A 200 -19.40 -3.01 -4.81
CA GLU A 200 -20.38 -3.52 -3.83
C GLU A 200 -19.71 -3.89 -2.48
N GLY A 201 -18.44 -3.51 -2.29
CA GLY A 201 -17.70 -3.72 -1.06
C GLY A 201 -17.16 -2.41 -0.47
N LEU A 202 -15.83 -2.25 -0.52
CA LEU A 202 -15.15 -1.04 -0.02
C LEU A 202 -15.35 0.17 -0.93
N ALA A 203 -15.65 -0.05 -2.22
CA ALA A 203 -16.11 0.94 -3.19
C ALA A 203 -15.21 2.19 -3.32
N LEU A 204 -13.89 2.05 -3.19
CA LEU A 204 -12.97 3.15 -3.38
C LEU A 204 -12.63 3.34 -4.86
N SER A 205 -12.82 4.55 -5.40
CA SER A 205 -12.49 4.81 -6.81
C SER A 205 -11.01 4.56 -7.10
N LYS A 206 -10.70 3.88 -8.21
CA LYS A 206 -9.32 3.74 -8.73
C LYS A 206 -8.58 5.07 -8.93
N ARG A 207 -9.31 6.19 -9.03
CA ARG A 207 -8.74 7.55 -9.12
C ARG A 207 -8.24 8.09 -7.79
N LYS A 208 -8.61 7.45 -6.68
CA LYS A 208 -8.20 7.78 -5.31
C LYS A 208 -7.13 6.83 -4.76
N ILE A 209 -6.70 5.87 -5.57
CA ILE A 209 -5.63 4.93 -5.26
C ILE A 209 -4.37 5.34 -6.02
N THR A 210 -3.25 5.44 -5.32
CA THR A 210 -1.94 5.71 -5.90
C THR A 210 -0.98 4.58 -5.55
N LEU A 211 -0.46 3.91 -6.58
CA LEU A 211 0.64 2.96 -6.42
C LEU A 211 1.96 3.70 -6.64
N SER A 212 2.85 3.66 -5.65
CA SER A 212 4.21 4.19 -5.78
C SER A 212 5.18 3.08 -6.12
N THR A 213 6.16 3.37 -6.99
CA THR A 213 7.26 2.44 -7.31
C THR A 213 8.58 3.17 -7.44
N ALA A 214 9.68 2.53 -7.06
CA ALA A 214 11.03 2.98 -7.35
C ALA A 214 11.50 2.63 -8.77
N GLY A 215 10.65 1.98 -9.58
CA GLY A 215 10.92 1.74 -10.99
C GLY A 215 11.22 0.28 -11.33
N VAL A 216 10.35 -0.65 -10.92
CA VAL A 216 10.37 -2.02 -11.46
C VAL A 216 9.76 -2.00 -12.87
N VAL A 217 10.57 -1.57 -13.85
CA VAL A 217 10.12 -1.19 -15.21
C VAL A 217 9.16 -2.18 -15.86
N PRO A 218 9.45 -3.50 -15.91
CA PRO A 218 8.57 -4.45 -16.61
C PRO A 218 7.13 -4.51 -16.08
N LEU A 219 6.88 -4.06 -14.85
CA LEU A 219 5.58 -4.14 -14.19
C LEU A 219 4.81 -2.82 -14.19
N ILE A 220 5.43 -1.70 -14.59
CA ILE A 220 4.79 -0.39 -14.63
C ILE A 220 3.60 -0.41 -15.60
N GLU A 221 3.82 -0.83 -16.85
CA GLU A 221 2.75 -0.87 -17.85
C GLU A 221 1.67 -1.90 -17.50
N ARG A 222 2.07 -3.07 -16.97
CA ARG A 222 1.15 -4.12 -16.54
C ARG A 222 0.19 -3.60 -15.47
N CYS A 223 0.71 -2.91 -14.46
CA CYS A 223 -0.08 -2.26 -13.41
C CYS A 223 -1.10 -1.28 -13.99
N GLY A 224 -0.71 -0.46 -14.96
CA GLY A 224 -1.61 0.47 -15.61
C GLY A 224 -2.74 -0.23 -16.39
N ARG A 225 -2.41 -1.30 -17.13
CA ARG A 225 -3.40 -2.04 -17.93
C ARG A 225 -4.41 -2.79 -17.06
N GLU A 226 -3.94 -3.45 -16.01
CA GLU A 226 -4.80 -4.33 -15.19
C GLU A 226 -5.55 -3.57 -14.08
N LEU A 227 -4.90 -2.60 -13.42
CA LEU A 227 -5.51 -1.87 -12.28
C LEU A 227 -6.02 -0.48 -12.67
N GLY A 228 -5.31 0.22 -13.55
CA GLY A 228 -5.65 1.59 -13.95
C GLY A 228 -5.75 2.56 -12.76
N VAL A 229 -4.89 2.40 -11.76
CA VAL A 229 -4.75 3.30 -10.60
C VAL A 229 -3.85 4.50 -10.93
N ASN A 230 -3.67 5.45 -10.01
CA ASN A 230 -2.68 6.51 -10.22
C ASN A 230 -1.28 5.93 -10.03
N LEU A 231 -0.31 6.44 -10.80
CA LEU A 231 1.10 6.08 -10.65
C LEU A 231 1.87 7.23 -9.98
N ALA A 232 2.62 6.86 -8.94
CA ALA A 232 3.70 7.66 -8.41
C ALA A 232 5.05 6.94 -8.65
N VAL A 233 6.09 7.72 -8.98
CA VAL A 233 7.43 7.20 -9.27
C VAL A 233 8.43 7.88 -8.34
N SER A 234 9.11 7.07 -7.54
CA SER A 234 10.22 7.48 -6.67
C SER A 234 11.48 7.72 -7.50
N LEU A 235 11.60 8.94 -8.06
CA LEU A 235 12.68 9.34 -8.96
C LEU A 235 13.92 9.79 -8.18
N HIS A 236 13.76 10.84 -7.36
CA HIS A 236 14.73 11.35 -6.39
C HIS A 236 16.10 11.84 -6.88
N ALA A 237 16.46 11.67 -8.15
CA ALA A 237 17.67 12.21 -8.75
C ALA A 237 17.49 12.39 -10.26
N VAL A 238 18.31 13.26 -10.85
CA VAL A 238 18.24 13.61 -12.28
C VAL A 238 19.37 13.00 -13.11
N THR A 239 20.32 12.30 -12.49
CA THR A 239 21.38 11.55 -13.16
C THR A 239 21.45 10.12 -12.63
N ASP A 240 21.90 9.19 -13.47
CA ASP A 240 22.00 7.78 -13.11
C ASP A 240 23.05 7.52 -12.03
N GLU A 241 24.13 8.29 -11.97
CA GLU A 241 25.19 8.13 -10.97
C GLU A 241 24.65 8.39 -9.56
N LEU A 242 23.94 9.51 -9.40
CA LEU A 242 23.33 9.85 -8.13
C LEU A 242 22.18 8.91 -7.81
N ARG A 243 21.30 8.64 -8.79
CA ARG A 243 20.15 7.77 -8.57
C ARG A 243 20.57 6.36 -8.19
N SER A 244 21.59 5.79 -8.82
CA SER A 244 22.17 4.49 -8.45
C SER A 244 22.77 4.46 -7.05
N THR A 245 23.16 5.62 -6.53
CA THR A 245 23.66 5.75 -5.16
C THR A 245 22.52 5.76 -4.15
N ILE A 246 21.47 6.55 -4.38
CA ILE A 246 20.39 6.76 -3.39
C ILE A 246 19.19 5.81 -3.57
N VAL A 247 18.94 5.32 -4.79
CA VAL A 247 17.91 4.35 -5.19
C VAL A 247 18.57 3.22 -6.03
N PRO A 248 19.17 2.21 -5.38
CA PRO A 248 20.02 1.21 -6.06
C PRO A 248 19.40 0.43 -7.23
N ILE A 249 18.06 0.31 -7.29
CA ILE A 249 17.36 -0.33 -8.42
C ILE A 249 17.70 0.31 -9.78
N ASN A 250 18.15 1.57 -9.77
CA ASN A 250 18.56 2.28 -10.96
C ASN A 250 19.70 1.60 -11.73
N LYS A 251 20.56 0.84 -11.04
CA LYS A 251 21.61 0.04 -11.69
C LYS A 251 21.05 -1.05 -12.60
N LYS A 252 19.84 -1.52 -12.30
CA LYS A 252 19.11 -2.52 -13.08
C LYS A 252 18.21 -1.87 -14.12
N TYR A 253 17.53 -0.79 -13.73
CA TYR A 253 16.59 -0.04 -14.57
C TYR A 253 16.96 1.46 -14.53
N PRO A 254 17.84 1.93 -15.43
CA PRO A 254 18.27 3.32 -15.49
C PRO A 254 17.12 4.31 -15.74
N ILE A 255 17.38 5.59 -15.52
CA ILE A 255 16.37 6.66 -15.62
C ILE A 255 15.67 6.66 -16.98
N GLU A 256 16.42 6.50 -18.08
CA GLU A 256 15.83 6.51 -19.42
C GLU A 256 14.79 5.40 -19.61
N GLU A 257 15.14 4.17 -19.22
CA GLU A 257 14.24 3.01 -19.29
C GLU A 257 12.99 3.21 -18.41
N LEU A 258 13.19 3.74 -17.20
CA LEU A 258 12.11 4.12 -16.29
C LEU A 258 11.14 5.11 -16.91
N LEU A 259 11.66 6.19 -17.51
CA LEU A 259 10.84 7.22 -18.11
C LEU A 259 10.13 6.73 -19.37
N ASN A 260 10.74 5.85 -20.15
CA ASN A 260 10.08 5.18 -21.28
C ASN A 260 8.88 4.34 -20.81
N ALA A 261 9.03 3.56 -19.74
CA ALA A 261 7.92 2.82 -19.15
C ALA A 261 6.82 3.75 -18.60
N CYS A 262 7.19 4.91 -18.07
CA CYS A 262 6.24 5.93 -17.63
C CYS A 262 5.46 6.54 -18.81
N ARG A 263 6.11 6.81 -19.95
CA ARG A 263 5.42 7.30 -21.17
C ARG A 263 4.36 6.33 -21.66
N ASN A 264 4.62 5.03 -21.53
CA ASN A 264 3.71 3.96 -21.94
C ASN A 264 2.65 3.62 -20.88
N TYR A 265 2.68 4.24 -19.70
CA TYR A 265 1.68 3.97 -18.68
C TYR A 265 0.30 4.42 -19.17
N PRO A 266 -0.70 3.53 -19.24
CA PRO A 266 -2.01 3.85 -19.77
C PRO A 266 -2.75 4.81 -18.84
N THR A 267 -2.58 6.10 -19.11
CA THR A 267 -3.27 7.19 -18.45
C THR A 267 -4.62 7.36 -19.16
N GLY A 268 -5.70 6.81 -18.59
CA GLY A 268 -7.03 7.00 -19.18
C GLY A 268 -7.38 8.50 -19.29
N LYS A 269 -7.64 8.98 -20.52
CA LYS A 269 -7.81 10.40 -20.92
C LYS A 269 -6.66 11.33 -20.48
N ASN A 270 -6.37 12.35 -21.29
CA ASN A 270 -5.24 13.29 -21.17
C ASN A 270 -5.06 14.03 -19.82
N SER A 271 -5.95 13.87 -18.84
CA SER A 271 -5.88 14.57 -17.55
C SER A 271 -5.08 13.85 -16.47
N ARG A 272 -4.69 12.58 -16.66
CA ARG A 272 -4.05 11.80 -15.58
C ARG A 272 -2.52 11.96 -15.65
N ARG A 273 -1.98 12.82 -14.79
CA ARG A 273 -0.54 13.06 -14.67
C ARG A 273 0.14 12.01 -13.78
N ILE A 274 1.32 11.54 -14.17
CA ILE A 274 2.19 10.74 -13.32
C ILE A 274 2.79 11.66 -12.26
N THR A 275 2.86 11.16 -11.02
CA THR A 275 3.48 11.90 -9.92
C THR A 275 4.93 11.44 -9.76
N PHE A 276 5.89 12.33 -9.96
CA PHE A 276 7.29 12.04 -9.64
C PHE A 276 7.57 12.53 -8.22
N GLU A 277 7.86 11.59 -7.32
CA GLU A 277 8.25 11.89 -5.95
C GLU A 277 9.74 12.21 -5.92
N TYR A 278 10.10 13.34 -5.31
CA TYR A 278 11.48 13.86 -5.25
C TYR A 278 11.80 14.26 -3.82
N VAL A 279 12.65 13.49 -3.13
CA VAL A 279 13.02 13.77 -1.74
C VAL A 279 14.08 14.86 -1.74
N MET A 280 13.94 15.84 -0.85
CA MET A 280 14.82 17.01 -0.79
C MET A 280 15.97 16.76 0.21
N LEU A 281 17.11 16.31 -0.32
CA LEU A 281 18.32 15.97 0.44
C LEU A 281 19.33 17.10 0.31
N LYS A 282 19.62 17.74 1.45
CA LYS A 282 20.45 18.95 1.53
C LYS A 282 21.84 18.74 0.91
N GLY A 283 22.15 19.51 -0.13
CA GLY A 283 23.45 19.49 -0.81
C GLY A 283 23.72 18.23 -1.64
N ILE A 284 22.73 17.37 -1.84
CA ILE A 284 22.88 16.09 -2.55
C ILE A 284 22.15 16.14 -3.89
N ASN A 285 20.88 16.54 -3.89
CA ASN A 285 20.01 16.53 -5.07
C ASN A 285 19.14 17.78 -5.17
N ASP A 286 19.46 18.82 -4.41
CA ASP A 286 18.61 19.98 -4.25
C ASP A 286 19.14 21.22 -4.95
N SER A 287 20.10 21.15 -5.87
CA SER A 287 20.64 22.36 -6.54
C SER A 287 19.68 22.98 -7.57
N ASP A 288 19.94 24.22 -7.98
CA ASP A 288 19.19 24.85 -9.08
C ASP A 288 19.44 24.15 -10.43
N SER A 289 20.64 23.60 -10.62
CA SER A 289 20.96 22.76 -11.79
C SER A 289 20.12 21.49 -11.80
N ASP A 290 19.92 20.86 -10.65
CA ASP A 290 19.06 19.67 -10.51
C ASP A 290 17.62 20.01 -10.87
N ALA A 291 17.09 21.13 -10.38
CA ALA A 291 15.73 21.58 -10.70
C ALA A 291 15.53 21.79 -12.22
N ARG A 292 16.47 22.46 -12.90
CA ARG A 292 16.40 22.68 -14.36
C ARG A 292 16.58 21.37 -15.13
N ALA A 293 17.45 20.48 -14.67
CA ALA A 293 17.64 19.16 -15.26
C ALA A 293 16.38 18.29 -15.13
N LEU A 294 15.70 18.35 -13.98
CA LEU A 294 14.45 17.64 -13.74
C LEU A 294 13.36 18.06 -14.73
N VAL A 295 13.21 19.36 -14.97
CA VAL A 295 12.26 19.89 -15.96
C VAL A 295 12.54 19.32 -17.35
N ARG A 296 13.81 19.34 -17.79
CA ARG A 296 14.20 18.79 -19.10
C ARG A 296 13.96 17.28 -19.17
N LEU A 297 14.27 16.55 -18.10
CA LEU A 297 14.17 15.10 -18.02
C LEU A 297 12.73 14.62 -18.15
N LEU A 298 11.78 15.33 -17.54
CA LEU A 298 10.35 14.99 -17.55
C LEU A 298 9.60 15.57 -18.76
N ASN A 299 10.29 16.24 -19.68
CA ASN A 299 9.66 16.79 -20.87
C ASN A 299 8.96 15.70 -21.71
N GLY A 300 7.77 16.04 -22.20
CA GLY A 300 6.92 15.11 -22.97
C GLY A 300 6.17 14.07 -22.12
N ILE A 301 6.32 14.07 -20.79
CA ILE A 301 5.53 13.23 -19.89
C ILE A 301 4.49 14.12 -19.20
N PRO A 302 3.19 13.80 -19.25
CA PRO A 302 2.19 14.46 -18.42
C PRO A 302 2.49 14.20 -16.95
N ALA A 303 3.18 15.15 -16.31
CA ALA A 303 3.80 14.94 -15.02
C ALA A 303 3.46 16.06 -14.02
N LYS A 304 3.57 15.71 -12.74
CA LYS A 304 3.77 16.65 -11.63
C LYS A 304 4.90 16.13 -10.76
N VAL A 305 5.56 17.03 -10.04
CA VAL A 305 6.67 16.70 -9.14
C VAL A 305 6.24 16.98 -7.71
N ASN A 306 6.12 15.95 -6.88
CA ASN A 306 5.92 16.16 -5.45
C ASN A 306 7.28 16.27 -4.77
N LEU A 307 7.60 17.45 -4.24
CA LEU A 307 8.80 17.64 -3.43
C LEU A 307 8.51 17.16 -2.00
N ILE A 308 9.28 16.20 -1.52
CA ILE A 308 9.13 15.63 -0.17
C ILE A 308 10.26 16.16 0.71
N PRO A 309 9.96 17.00 1.71
CA PRO A 309 10.93 17.30 2.76
C PRO A 309 11.41 16.01 3.41
N PHE A 310 12.73 15.80 3.45
CA PHE A 310 13.29 14.60 4.05
C PHE A 310 12.87 14.50 5.53
N ASN A 311 12.34 13.35 5.92
CA ASN A 311 11.94 13.09 7.30
C ASN A 311 13.05 12.33 7.99
N GLU A 312 13.87 13.04 8.74
CA GLU A 312 15.01 12.47 9.46
C GLU A 312 14.53 11.44 10.50
N TRP A 313 15.33 10.39 10.70
CA TRP A 313 15.20 9.43 11.79
C TRP A 313 16.55 9.32 12.51
N PRO A 314 16.61 8.73 13.72
CA PRO A 314 17.86 8.61 14.45
C PRO A 314 18.97 7.99 13.59
N ASN A 315 20.11 8.69 13.48
CA ASN A 315 21.28 8.29 12.69
C ASN A 315 21.06 8.23 11.17
N ALA A 316 20.09 8.97 10.63
CA ALA A 316 19.92 9.10 9.18
C ALA A 316 21.19 9.66 8.50
N PRO A 317 21.58 9.14 7.33
CA PRO A 317 22.81 9.57 6.64
C PRO A 317 22.67 10.89 5.87
N TYR A 318 21.49 11.49 5.87
CA TYR A 318 21.17 12.71 5.12
C TYR A 318 20.49 13.74 6.03
N GLN A 319 20.39 14.98 5.53
CA GLN A 319 19.67 16.07 6.18
C GLN A 319 18.61 16.63 5.24
N CYS A 320 17.53 17.16 5.82
CA CYS A 320 16.51 17.85 5.03
C CYS A 320 17.05 19.17 4.45
N SER A 321 16.74 19.43 3.18
CA SER A 321 16.95 20.76 2.58
C SER A 321 16.19 21.83 3.37
N SER A 322 16.73 23.04 3.41
CA SER A 322 16.06 24.16 4.09
C SER A 322 14.77 24.57 3.36
N ASN A 323 13.84 25.19 4.09
CA ASN A 323 12.57 25.62 3.49
C ASN A 323 12.78 26.56 2.29
N ASN A 324 13.66 27.55 2.42
CA ASN A 324 14.00 28.48 1.34
C ASN A 324 14.57 27.75 0.12
N ARG A 325 15.40 26.73 0.32
CA ARG A 325 15.98 25.92 -0.76
C ARG A 325 14.92 25.10 -1.49
N MET A 326 13.99 24.47 -0.76
CA MET A 326 12.87 23.74 -1.35
C MET A 326 11.92 24.65 -2.13
N HIS A 327 11.60 25.84 -1.62
CA HIS A 327 10.78 26.82 -2.35
C HIS A 327 11.47 27.36 -3.61
N ALA A 328 12.78 27.60 -3.56
CA ALA A 328 13.54 28.00 -4.75
C ALA A 328 13.57 26.88 -5.81
N PHE A 329 13.79 25.63 -5.40
CA PHE A 329 13.70 24.46 -6.29
C PHE A 329 12.31 24.34 -6.91
N ALA A 330 11.25 24.42 -6.10
CA ALA A 330 9.86 24.40 -6.55
C ALA A 330 9.57 25.53 -7.55
N GLY A 331 10.06 26.75 -7.28
CA GLY A 331 9.90 27.91 -8.16
C GLY A 331 10.47 27.65 -9.55
N ILE A 332 11.67 27.07 -9.65
CA ILE A 332 12.29 26.71 -10.94
C ILE A 332 11.47 25.65 -11.67
N VAL A 333 11.02 24.60 -10.98
CA VAL A 333 10.23 23.52 -11.60
C VAL A 333 8.87 24.03 -12.09
N ASN A 334 8.20 24.87 -11.29
CA ASN A 334 6.95 25.53 -11.66
C ASN A 334 7.13 26.46 -12.87
N ALA A 335 8.20 27.27 -12.89
CA ALA A 335 8.52 28.13 -14.04
C ALA A 335 8.83 27.31 -15.31
N GLY A 336 9.29 26.07 -15.14
CA GLY A 336 9.48 25.08 -16.22
C GLY A 336 8.19 24.39 -16.69
N GLY A 337 7.02 24.77 -16.18
CA GLY A 337 5.72 24.24 -16.60
C GLY A 337 5.25 22.98 -15.88
N LEU A 338 5.98 22.51 -14.86
CA LEU A 338 5.61 21.34 -14.05
C LEU A 338 5.12 21.79 -12.66
N SER A 339 3.95 21.32 -12.25
CA SER A 339 3.45 21.57 -10.89
C SER A 339 4.39 20.91 -9.87
N ALA A 340 4.89 21.71 -8.92
CA ALA A 340 5.85 21.29 -7.92
C ALA A 340 5.42 21.62 -6.47
N PRO A 341 4.34 21.02 -5.94
CA PRO A 341 3.96 21.22 -4.55
C PRO A 341 5.02 20.63 -3.59
N ILE A 342 5.24 21.32 -2.48
CA ILE A 342 6.02 20.79 -1.35
C ILE A 342 5.05 20.10 -0.41
N ARG A 343 5.31 18.82 -0.15
CA ARG A 343 4.45 17.99 0.70
C ARG A 343 4.56 18.44 2.15
N VAL A 344 3.41 18.70 2.78
CA VAL A 344 3.35 18.90 4.24
C VAL A 344 3.66 17.58 4.93
N PRO A 345 4.67 17.53 5.80
CA PRO A 345 4.98 16.32 6.56
C PRO A 345 3.88 16.00 7.56
N ARG A 346 3.56 14.70 7.70
CA ARG A 346 2.49 14.23 8.59
C ARG A 346 2.98 13.08 9.46
N GLY A 347 2.61 13.07 10.75
CA GLY A 347 2.95 12.04 11.73
C GLY A 347 4.45 11.92 12.07
N ARG A 348 5.21 13.02 11.99
CA ARG A 348 6.67 13.00 12.24
C ARG A 348 7.03 12.65 13.68
N ASP A 349 6.29 13.20 14.64
CA ASP A 349 6.40 12.99 16.09
C ASP A 349 6.30 11.51 16.48
N ILE A 350 5.56 10.72 15.71
CA ILE A 350 5.38 9.27 15.93
C ILE A 350 6.14 8.38 14.94
N LEU A 351 7.09 8.94 14.17
CA LEU A 351 7.82 8.22 13.10
C LEU A 351 6.89 7.55 12.08
N ALA A 352 5.85 8.27 11.64
CA ALA A 352 4.88 7.82 10.64
C ALA A 352 5.00 8.55 9.30
N ALA A 353 5.88 9.55 9.18
CA ALA A 353 6.07 10.27 7.94
C ALA A 353 6.74 9.39 6.88
N CYS A 354 6.59 9.76 5.60
CA CYS A 354 7.15 8.99 4.48
C CYS A 354 8.65 8.73 4.68
N GLY A 355 9.03 7.47 4.59
CA GLY A 355 10.41 7.00 4.76
C GLY A 355 10.81 6.65 6.19
N GLN A 356 10.01 6.91 7.23
CA GLN A 356 10.37 6.63 8.63
C GLN A 356 9.93 5.25 9.15
N LEU A 357 9.07 4.54 8.41
CA LEU A 357 8.46 3.29 8.88
C LEU A 357 9.50 2.18 9.09
N LYS A 358 9.41 1.51 10.24
CA LYS A 358 10.28 0.40 10.63
C LYS A 358 9.60 -0.48 11.68
N SER A 359 9.66 -1.79 11.47
CA SER A 359 9.20 -2.79 12.41
C SER A 359 10.35 -3.70 12.85
N ASP A 360 10.16 -4.37 13.99
CA ASP A 360 11.12 -5.33 14.54
C ASP A 360 10.80 -6.72 13.99
N SER A 361 11.09 -6.95 12.70
CA SER A 361 10.87 -8.25 12.05
C SER A 361 12.19 -8.95 11.74
N ALA A 362 12.26 -10.25 12.09
CA ALA A 362 13.43 -11.08 11.86
C ALA A 362 13.19 -12.07 10.73
N ARG A 363 14.20 -12.28 9.88
CA ARG A 363 14.17 -13.36 8.89
C ARG A 363 14.37 -14.68 9.63
N GLU A 364 13.33 -15.50 9.74
CA GLU A 364 13.49 -16.87 10.25
C GLU A 364 14.51 -17.61 9.38
N ARG A 365 15.54 -18.19 10.01
CA ARG A 365 16.44 -19.11 9.32
C ARG A 365 15.62 -20.35 9.01
N LYS A 366 15.52 -20.71 7.72
CA LYS A 366 14.98 -22.02 7.32
C LYS A 366 15.64 -23.09 8.18
N LEU A 367 14.90 -23.67 9.12
CA LEU A 367 15.26 -24.93 9.74
C LEU A 367 15.27 -25.95 8.59
N THR A 368 16.46 -26.31 8.13
CA THR A 368 16.68 -27.50 7.31
C THR A 368 16.09 -28.67 8.09
N ARG A 369 14.92 -29.16 7.66
CA ARG A 369 14.43 -30.47 8.05
C ARG A 369 15.46 -31.48 7.53
N HIS A 370 16.15 -32.14 8.46
CA HIS A 370 16.95 -33.34 8.18
C HIS A 370 16.04 -34.52 7.89
#